data_AF-A0A4R7TDH6-F1
#
_entry.id   AF-A0A4R7TDH6-F1
#
_cell.length_a   1.000
_cell.length_b   1.000
_cell.length_c   1.000
_cell.angle_alpha   90.00
_cell.angle_beta   90.00
_cell.angle_gamma   90.00
#
_symmetry.space_group_name_H-M   'P 1'
#
loop_
_entity.id
_entity.type
_entity.pdbx_description
1 polymer ?
#
loop_
_entity_poly.entity_id
_entity_poly.type
_entity_poly.pdbx_seq_one_letter_code
_entity_poly.pdbx_strand_id
1 'polypeptide(L)'
;MPVSRRRFIGFGGAGTAAVLLGTGVWDASTTYAAPAGTGNPFTLGVASGDPQYSSVVLWTRLAFDPYAVDGRGGMPAKPVRVEYEVARDEQFRHIVRRSSVVATPELGHSVHPEVNGAAGP
;
A
#
# COMPACT_ATOMS: atom_id res chain seq x y z
N MET A 1 47.88 -14.76 -4.73
CA MET A 1 47.09 -15.63 -3.83
C MET A 1 45.72 -15.00 -3.66
N PRO A 2 44.61 -15.70 -3.99
CA PRO A 2 43.29 -15.09 -3.98
C PRO A 2 42.83 -14.82 -2.54
N VAL A 3 42.37 -13.59 -2.29
CA VAL A 3 41.82 -13.17 -1.00
C VAL A 3 40.42 -13.77 -0.85
N SER A 4 40.24 -14.58 0.19
CA SER A 4 38.99 -15.27 0.48
C SER A 4 37.96 -14.33 1.10
N ARG A 5 36.72 -14.39 0.58
CA ARG A 5 35.54 -13.56 0.96
C ARG A 5 35.24 -13.51 2.46
N ARG A 6 35.72 -14.51 3.22
CA ARG A 6 35.56 -14.62 4.68
C ARG A 6 36.42 -13.66 5.50
N ARG A 7 37.44 -13.03 4.91
CA ARG A 7 38.36 -12.13 5.64
C ARG A 7 37.96 -10.65 5.59
N PHE A 8 36.94 -10.29 4.81
CA PHE A 8 36.51 -8.90 4.63
C PHE A 8 35.47 -8.44 5.65
N ILE A 9 34.81 -9.36 6.37
CA ILE A 9 33.81 -9.03 7.41
C ILE A 9 34.48 -8.85 8.80
N GLY A 10 35.81 -8.78 8.86
CA GLY A 10 36.56 -8.71 10.12
C GLY A 10 36.94 -7.31 10.60
N PHE A 11 36.88 -6.27 9.77
CA PHE A 11 37.42 -4.95 10.13
C PHE A 11 36.56 -3.82 9.57
N GLY A 12 35.74 -3.23 10.44
CA GLY A 12 34.97 -2.03 10.13
C GLY A 12 34.07 -1.55 11.26
N GLY A 13 34.50 -1.74 12.52
CA GLY A 13 33.88 -1.06 13.65
C GLY A 13 34.65 0.24 13.96
N ALA A 14 33.96 1.37 13.95
CA ALA A 14 34.12 2.51 14.88
C ALA A 14 33.47 3.78 14.29
N GLY A 15 32.18 3.96 14.60
CA GLY A 15 31.46 5.21 14.41
C GLY A 15 30.42 5.32 15.52
N THR A 16 30.87 5.59 16.73
CA THR A 16 30.01 5.82 17.90
C THR A 16 29.27 7.15 17.72
N ALA A 17 28.01 7.08 17.31
CA ALA A 17 27.00 8.06 17.66
C ALA A 17 25.97 7.35 18.52
N ALA A 18 26.05 7.57 19.84
CA ALA A 18 25.04 7.13 20.78
C ALA A 18 23.71 7.85 20.47
N VAL A 19 22.72 7.11 19.98
CA VAL A 19 21.31 7.51 20.05
C VAL A 19 20.59 6.48 20.92
N LEU A 20 20.26 6.97 22.10
CA LEU A 20 19.41 6.48 23.18
C LEU A 20 18.53 5.24 22.90
N LEU A 21 18.66 4.28 23.82
CA LEU A 21 17.72 3.21 24.12
C LEU A 21 16.32 3.78 24.44
N GLY A 22 15.25 3.18 23.90
CA GLY A 22 13.92 3.20 24.56
C GLY A 22 12.71 3.56 23.68
N THR A 23 11.94 2.53 23.32
CA THR A 23 10.50 2.51 22.97
C THR A 23 9.95 3.25 21.74
N GLY A 24 10.71 4.03 21.00
CA GLY A 24 10.20 4.65 19.77
C GLY A 24 10.50 3.82 18.54
N VAL A 25 9.62 2.87 18.18
CA VAL A 25 9.56 2.36 16.80
C VAL A 25 9.49 3.62 15.94
N TRP A 26 10.55 3.91 15.19
CA TRP A 26 10.46 4.89 14.12
C TRP A 26 9.59 4.24 13.06
N ASP A 27 8.28 4.22 13.31
CA ASP A 27 7.32 4.38 12.24
C ASP A 27 7.68 5.73 11.65
N ALA A 28 8.60 5.71 10.68
CA ALA A 28 8.70 6.77 9.71
C ALA A 28 7.34 6.76 9.03
N SER A 29 6.37 7.43 9.68
CA SER A 29 5.02 7.62 9.20
C SER A 29 5.18 8.42 7.93
N THR A 30 5.41 7.68 6.85
CA THR A 30 5.40 8.23 5.52
C THR A 30 3.99 8.77 5.38
N THR A 31 3.89 10.10 5.42
CA THR A 31 2.64 10.78 5.24
C THR A 31 2.31 10.67 3.76
N TYR A 32 1.44 9.72 3.42
CA TYR A 32 0.92 9.61 2.07
C TYR A 32 -0.02 10.77 1.82
N ALA A 33 -0.05 11.26 0.59
CA ALA A 33 -0.92 12.38 0.25
C ALA A 33 -2.38 11.97 0.45
N ALA A 34 -3.15 12.79 1.16
CA ALA A 34 -4.60 12.79 0.99
C ALA A 34 -4.88 13.28 -0.44
N PRO A 35 -5.83 12.66 -1.16
CA PRO A 35 -6.12 13.07 -2.53
C PRO A 35 -6.59 14.53 -2.53
N ALA A 36 -5.82 15.39 -3.20
CA ALA A 36 -6.10 16.82 -3.34
C ALA A 36 -7.04 17.01 -4.55
N GLY A 37 -8.34 16.79 -4.34
CA GLY A 37 -9.38 17.01 -5.33
C GLY A 37 -10.74 17.10 -4.66
N THR A 38 -11.70 17.71 -5.33
CA THR A 38 -13.08 17.85 -4.83
C THR A 38 -13.93 16.70 -5.34
N GLY A 39 -14.53 15.92 -4.44
CA GLY A 39 -15.51 14.89 -4.78
C GLY A 39 -15.07 13.47 -4.42
N ASN A 40 -15.71 12.48 -5.06
CA ASN A 40 -15.43 11.06 -4.84
C ASN A 40 -14.40 10.56 -5.87
N PRO A 41 -13.19 10.10 -5.46
CA PRO A 41 -12.19 9.58 -6.39
C PRO A 41 -12.52 8.17 -6.92
N PHE A 42 -13.54 7.48 -6.40
CA PHE A 42 -13.94 6.14 -6.84
C PHE A 42 -14.93 6.19 -8.03
N THR A 43 -14.68 7.07 -9.01
CA THR A 43 -15.58 7.27 -10.18
C THR A 43 -15.70 6.06 -11.08
N LEU A 44 -14.67 5.21 -11.10
CA LEU A 44 -14.62 3.96 -11.86
C LEU A 44 -15.12 2.75 -11.06
N GLY A 45 -15.64 2.99 -9.84
CA GLY A 45 -16.16 1.96 -8.96
C GLY A 45 -15.07 1.06 -8.36
N VAL A 46 -15.54 -0.09 -7.87
CA VAL A 46 -14.72 -1.14 -7.26
C VAL A 46 -15.08 -2.48 -7.92
N ALA A 47 -14.14 -3.41 -7.96
CA ALA A 47 -14.35 -4.75 -8.48
C ALA A 47 -13.61 -5.79 -7.64
N SER A 48 -13.95 -7.06 -7.86
CA SER A 48 -13.21 -8.21 -7.31
C SER A 48 -13.05 -9.27 -8.39
N GLY A 49 -11.95 -10.02 -8.34
CA GLY A 49 -11.63 -11.05 -9.34
C GLY A 49 -10.56 -12.04 -8.87
N ASP A 50 -10.16 -12.93 -9.78
CA ASP A 50 -9.16 -13.98 -9.57
C ASP A 50 -9.29 -14.73 -8.23
N PRO A 51 -10.48 -15.30 -7.93
CA PRO A 51 -10.68 -16.03 -6.69
C PRO A 51 -9.83 -17.30 -6.65
N GLN A 52 -9.20 -17.55 -5.50
CA GLN A 52 -8.54 -18.80 -5.15
C GLN A 52 -9.27 -19.41 -3.94
N TYR A 53 -8.79 -20.56 -3.45
CA TYR A 53 -9.45 -21.29 -2.36
C TYR A 53 -9.75 -20.42 -1.12
N SER A 54 -8.86 -19.50 -0.78
CA SER A 54 -9.02 -18.61 0.38
C SER A 54 -8.67 -17.15 0.09
N SER A 55 -8.50 -16.78 -1.18
CA SER A 55 -8.14 -15.41 -1.56
C SER A 55 -8.97 -14.87 -2.71
N VAL A 56 -8.99 -13.55 -2.83
CA VAL A 56 -9.60 -12.81 -3.95
C VAL A 56 -8.80 -11.54 -4.15
N VAL A 57 -8.69 -11.08 -5.40
CA VAL A 57 -8.12 -9.77 -5.71
C VAL A 57 -9.24 -8.74 -5.65
N LEU A 58 -9.04 -7.66 -4.89
CA LEU A 58 -9.88 -6.46 -4.99
C LEU A 58 -9.25 -5.52 -6.01
N TRP A 59 -10.04 -4.70 -6.70
CA TRP A 59 -9.54 -3.70 -7.64
C TRP A 59 -10.30 -2.38 -7.51
N THR A 60 -9.57 -1.28 -7.63
CA THR A 60 -10.13 0.05 -7.93
C THR A 60 -9.08 0.95 -8.56
N ARG A 61 -9.52 2.06 -9.16
CA ARG A 61 -8.66 3.15 -9.64
C ARG A 61 -9.18 4.48 -9.14
N LEU A 62 -8.31 5.25 -8.49
CA LEU A 62 -8.61 6.60 -8.04
C LEU A 62 -8.56 7.57 -9.23
N ALA A 63 -9.65 8.26 -9.50
CA ALA A 63 -9.74 9.33 -10.48
C ALA A 63 -10.90 10.28 -10.16
N PHE A 64 -10.63 11.56 -9.97
CA PHE A 64 -11.66 12.61 -9.90
C PHE A 64 -12.23 12.96 -11.28
N ASP A 65 -11.39 12.90 -12.32
CA ASP A 65 -11.76 13.07 -13.73
C ASP A 65 -11.16 11.94 -14.56
N PRO A 66 -11.85 10.79 -14.71
CA PRO A 66 -11.30 9.62 -15.39
C PRO A 66 -11.00 9.84 -16.89
N TYR A 67 -11.50 10.93 -17.48
CA TYR A 67 -11.29 11.29 -18.89
C TYR A 67 -10.29 12.44 -19.07
N ALA A 68 -9.60 12.86 -18.00
CA ALA A 68 -8.55 13.87 -18.05
C ALA A 68 -7.53 13.52 -19.15
N VAL A 69 -7.26 14.49 -20.03
CA VAL A 69 -6.44 14.31 -21.24
C VAL A 69 -4.98 13.97 -20.91
N ASP A 70 -4.51 14.33 -19.72
CA ASP A 70 -3.18 13.98 -19.21
C ASP A 70 -3.05 12.52 -18.77
N GLY A 71 -4.14 11.76 -18.75
CA GLY A 71 -4.22 10.37 -18.33
C GLY A 71 -4.14 10.15 -16.81
N ARG A 72 -4.01 11.23 -16.02
CA ARG A 72 -3.80 11.15 -14.55
C ARG A 72 -5.08 11.04 -13.75
N GLY A 73 -6.24 11.16 -14.39
CA GLY A 73 -7.50 11.01 -13.68
C GLY A 73 -7.81 12.19 -12.74
N GLY A 74 -7.14 13.34 -12.87
CA GLY A 74 -7.20 14.42 -11.88
C GLY A 74 -6.47 14.12 -10.56
N MET A 75 -5.63 13.07 -10.52
CA MET A 75 -4.86 12.69 -9.32
C MET A 75 -3.52 13.45 -9.22
N PRO A 76 -3.02 13.69 -7.99
CA PRO A 76 -1.71 14.31 -7.78
C PRO A 76 -0.57 13.40 -8.27
N ALA A 77 0.55 13.99 -8.68
CA ALA A 77 1.78 13.26 -9.01
C ALA A 77 2.53 12.76 -7.75
N LYS A 78 1.79 12.17 -6.80
CA LYS A 78 2.29 11.62 -5.54
C LYS A 78 1.56 10.31 -5.21
N PRO A 79 2.19 9.38 -4.48
CA PRO A 79 1.51 8.19 -3.98
C PRO A 79 0.40 8.54 -2.98
N VAL A 80 -0.70 7.78 -3.04
CA VAL A 80 -1.88 7.91 -2.17
C VAL A 80 -2.11 6.57 -1.48
N ARG A 81 -2.29 6.58 -0.16
CA ARG A 81 -2.64 5.36 0.58
C ARG A 81 -4.15 5.13 0.45
N VAL A 82 -4.54 3.90 0.12
CA VAL A 82 -5.92 3.43 0.06
C VAL A 82 -6.11 2.38 1.13
N GLU A 83 -7.05 2.62 2.04
CA GLU A 83 -7.47 1.64 3.03
C GLU A 83 -8.57 0.75 2.44
N TYR A 84 -8.57 -0.52 2.82
CA TYR A 84 -9.61 -1.46 2.41
C TYR A 84 -10.00 -2.38 3.55
N GLU A 85 -11.26 -2.82 3.50
CA GLU A 85 -11.86 -3.74 4.46
C GLU A 85 -12.60 -4.85 3.72
N VAL A 86 -12.60 -6.04 4.33
CA VAL A 86 -13.45 -7.16 3.92
C VAL A 86 -14.24 -7.58 5.15
N ALA A 87 -15.55 -7.73 4.99
CA ALA A 87 -16.46 -8.11 6.06
C ALA A 87 -17.38 -9.26 5.62
N ARG A 88 -17.96 -9.95 6.60
CA ARG A 88 -18.93 -11.03 6.36
C ARG A 88 -20.35 -10.53 6.11
N ASP A 89 -20.61 -9.27 6.40
CA ASP A 89 -21.91 -8.62 6.27
C ASP A 89 -21.77 -7.25 5.57
N GLU A 90 -22.83 -6.87 4.85
CA GLU A 90 -22.87 -5.64 4.05
C GLU A 90 -22.81 -4.36 4.89
N GLN A 91 -23.17 -4.45 6.17
CA GLN A 91 -23.06 -3.34 7.11
C GLN A 91 -21.67 -3.22 7.75
N PHE A 92 -20.71 -4.08 7.36
CA PHE A 92 -19.34 -4.09 7.88
C PHE A 92 -19.24 -4.24 9.40
N ARG A 93 -20.16 -4.97 10.04
CA ARG A 93 -20.10 -5.23 11.50
C ARG A 93 -19.10 -6.32 11.88
N HIS A 94 -18.83 -7.25 10.96
CA HIS A 94 -17.93 -8.38 11.15
C HIS A 94 -16.79 -8.35 10.12
N ILE A 95 -15.84 -7.42 10.35
CA ILE A 95 -14.64 -7.27 9.51
C ILE A 95 -13.71 -8.47 9.71
N VAL A 96 -13.37 -9.16 8.62
CA VAL A 96 -12.40 -10.27 8.60
C VAL A 96 -11.01 -9.81 8.18
N ARG A 97 -10.90 -8.67 7.49
CA ARG A 97 -9.61 -8.07 7.09
C ARG A 97 -9.74 -6.56 7.03
N ARG A 98 -8.73 -5.86 7.57
CA ARG A 98 -8.49 -4.42 7.37
C ARG A 98 -7.02 -4.23 7.06
N SER A 99 -6.70 -3.48 6.02
CA SER A 99 -5.32 -3.19 5.63
C SER A 99 -5.27 -1.95 4.73
N SER A 100 -4.09 -1.61 4.23
CA SER A 100 -3.91 -0.56 3.24
C SER A 100 -2.97 -0.99 2.11
N VAL A 101 -3.09 -0.29 0.98
CA VAL A 101 -2.26 -0.45 -0.22
C VAL A 101 -1.95 0.94 -0.78
N VAL A 102 -0.81 1.09 -1.44
CA VAL A 102 -0.39 2.38 -2.00
C VAL A 102 -0.74 2.44 -3.48
N ALA A 103 -1.58 3.40 -3.85
CA ALA A 103 -1.87 3.78 -5.23
C ALA A 103 -0.78 4.74 -5.72
N THR A 104 -0.03 4.36 -6.76
CA THR A 104 1.06 5.19 -7.27
C THR A 104 0.71 5.83 -8.62
N PRO A 105 1.29 7.00 -8.95
CA PRO A 105 1.04 7.64 -10.25
C PRO A 105 1.43 6.78 -11.45
N GLU A 106 2.45 5.94 -11.31
CA GLU A 106 2.99 5.09 -12.39
C GLU A 106 1.98 4.02 -12.84
N LEU A 107 1.07 3.63 -11.95
CA LEU A 107 -0.03 2.71 -12.23
C LEU A 107 -1.37 3.46 -12.38
N GLY A 108 -1.33 4.77 -12.65
CA GLY A 108 -2.52 5.60 -12.79
C GLY A 108 -3.41 5.61 -11.56
N HIS A 109 -2.81 5.47 -10.36
CA HIS A 109 -3.48 5.32 -9.07
C HIS A 109 -4.50 4.19 -9.00
N SER A 110 -4.25 3.11 -9.75
CA SER A 110 -4.92 1.83 -9.54
C SER A 110 -4.32 1.07 -8.37
N VAL A 111 -5.15 0.26 -7.71
CA VAL A 111 -4.73 -0.66 -6.66
C VAL A 111 -5.41 -2.01 -6.86
N HIS A 112 -4.68 -3.06 -6.52
CA HIS A 112 -5.15 -4.44 -6.66
C HIS A 112 -4.59 -5.34 -5.56
N PRO A 113 -5.03 -5.16 -4.29
CA PRO A 113 -4.56 -6.00 -3.19
C PRO A 113 -5.15 -7.41 -3.31
N GLU A 114 -4.30 -8.42 -3.17
CA GLU A 114 -4.73 -9.80 -2.93
C GLU A 114 -5.10 -9.96 -1.45
N VAL A 115 -6.33 -10.37 -1.19
CA VAL A 115 -6.88 -10.53 0.14
C VAL A 115 -6.96 -12.01 0.47
N ASN A 116 -6.08 -12.47 1.36
CA ASN A 116 -6.09 -13.83 1.89
C ASN A 116 -7.04 -13.96 3.10
N GLY A 117 -7.58 -15.16 3.31
CA GLY A 117 -8.52 -15.46 4.38
C GLY A 117 -9.90 -14.83 4.17
N ALA A 118 -10.29 -14.61 2.92
CA ALA A 118 -11.60 -14.03 2.57
C ALA A 118 -12.75 -15.03 2.70
N ALA A 119 -12.47 -16.32 2.46
CA ALA A 119 -13.33 -17.41 2.92
C ALA A 119 -13.02 -17.65 4.42
N GLY A 120 -14.05 -17.84 5.24
CA GLY A 120 -13.86 -18.14 6.67
C GLY A 120 -13.00 -19.40 6.91
N PRO A 121 -12.66 -19.71 8.17
CA PRO A 121 -12.16 -21.05 8.49
C PRO A 121 -13.15 -22.14 8.06
#